data_AF-A0A6V8E204-F1
#
_entry.id   AF-A0A6V8E204-F1
#
_cell.length_a   1.000
_cell.length_b   1.000
_cell.length_c   1.000
_cell.angle_alpha   90.00
_cell.angle_beta   90.00
_cell.angle_gamma   90.00
#
_symmetry.space_group_name_H-M   'P 1'
#
loop_
_entity.id
_entity.type
_entity.pdbx_description
1 polymer ?
#
loop_
_entity_poly.entity_id
_entity_poly.type
_entity_poly.pdbx_seq_one_letter_code
_entity_poly.pdbx_strand_id
1 'polypeptide(L)'
;MVLVVLGHTLPGVIIPTNWANDTAKMVAGWMLLTSVTLIYAAVCLDGEEQARLALVIAGPVWIWFVVCISQGFEYTLGKEPLTMNWKQNAPPLVLWGMVALTGLLESGWI
;
A
#
# COMPACT_ATOMS: atom_id res chain seq x y z
N MET A 1 -0.02 6.48 8.81
CA MET A 1 -0.96 6.58 7.67
C MET A 1 -0.50 7.59 6.61
N VAL A 2 -0.30 8.88 6.92
CA VAL A 2 0.11 9.90 5.92
C VAL A 2 1.35 9.49 5.11
N LEU A 3 2.39 8.96 5.76
CA LEU A 3 3.59 8.48 5.07
C LEU A 3 3.30 7.33 4.10
N VAL A 4 2.37 6.43 4.46
CA VAL A 4 1.93 5.35 3.57
C VAL A 4 1.19 5.92 2.37
N VAL A 5 0.32 6.91 2.55
CA VAL A 5 -0.37 7.58 1.44
C VAL A 5 0.65 8.17 0.46
N LEU A 6 1.59 8.98 0.94
CA LEU A 6 2.61 9.61 0.09
C LEU A 6 3.48 8.56 -0.61
N GLY A 7 3.95 7.54 0.12
CA GLY A 7 4.78 6.47 -0.41
C GLY A 7 4.05 5.57 -1.41
N HIS A 8 2.78 5.28 -1.18
CA HIS A 8 1.99 4.49 -2.09
C HIS A 8 1.61 5.29 -3.34
N THR A 9 1.10 6.51 -3.17
CA THR A 9 0.67 7.35 -4.30
C THR A 9 1.84 7.65 -5.23
N LEU A 10 2.95 8.17 -4.72
CA LEU A 10 4.02 8.68 -5.58
C LEU A 10 4.98 7.57 -6.06
N PRO A 11 5.91 7.05 -5.23
CA PRO A 11 6.86 6.05 -5.69
C PRO A 11 6.21 4.67 -5.89
N GLY A 12 5.06 4.38 -5.26
CA GLY A 12 4.35 3.12 -5.44
C GLY A 12 3.52 3.02 -6.72
N VAL A 13 2.97 4.13 -7.22
CA VAL A 13 2.03 4.11 -8.36
C VAL A 13 2.39 5.15 -9.42
N ILE A 14 2.36 6.45 -9.11
CA ILE A 14 2.45 7.52 -10.12
C ILE A 14 3.77 7.48 -10.89
N ILE A 15 4.91 7.42 -10.18
CA ILE A 15 6.25 7.45 -10.78
C ILE A 15 6.52 6.23 -11.66
N PRO A 16 6.26 4.98 -11.20
CA PRO A 16 6.57 3.80 -12.02
C PRO A 16 5.59 3.59 -13.19
N THR A 17 4.40 4.20 -13.17
CA THR A 17 3.37 3.97 -14.20
C THR A 17 3.82 4.44 -15.59
N ASN A 18 3.72 3.56 -16.59
CA ASN A 18 3.86 3.95 -17.99
C ASN A 18 2.61 4.69 -18.50
N TRP A 19 2.59 6.01 -18.40
CA TRP A 19 1.48 6.88 -18.83
C TRP A 19 1.24 6.94 -20.34
N ALA A 20 2.01 6.23 -21.17
CA ALA A 20 1.69 6.06 -22.59
C ALA A 20 0.82 4.82 -22.86
N ASN A 21 0.69 3.90 -21.90
CA ASN A 21 -0.03 2.64 -22.03
C ASN A 21 -1.38 2.71 -21.31
N ASP A 22 -2.48 2.49 -22.02
CA ASP A 22 -3.82 2.65 -21.44
C ASP A 22 -4.15 1.60 -20.36
N THR A 23 -3.66 0.37 -20.50
CA THR A 23 -3.79 -0.66 -19.47
C THR A 23 -3.05 -0.24 -18.19
N ALA A 24 -1.83 0.29 -18.32
CA ALA A 24 -1.06 0.78 -17.18
C ALA A 24 -1.75 1.95 -16.47
N LYS A 25 -2.32 2.91 -17.22
CA LYS A 25 -3.13 4.00 -16.65
C LYS A 25 -4.34 3.47 -15.88
N MET A 26 -5.07 2.52 -16.45
CA MET A 26 -6.24 1.91 -15.82
C MET A 26 -5.86 1.23 -14.51
N VAL A 27 -4.80 0.42 -14.53
CA VAL A 27 -4.30 -0.26 -13.32
C VAL A 27 -3.82 0.75 -12.28
N ALA A 28 -3.11 1.79 -12.68
CA ALA A 28 -2.68 2.87 -11.78
C ALA A 28 -3.87 3.56 -11.12
N GLY A 29 -4.92 3.89 -11.89
CA GLY A 29 -6.16 4.46 -11.38
C GLY A 29 -6.83 3.58 -10.33
N TRP A 30 -6.88 2.26 -10.58
CA TRP A 30 -7.38 1.29 -9.61
C TRP A 30 -6.53 1.24 -8.33
N MET A 31 -5.21 1.19 -8.45
CA MET A 31 -4.31 1.17 -7.30
C MET A 31 -4.42 2.45 -6.46
N LEU A 32 -4.61 3.62 -7.09
CA LEU A 32 -4.79 4.89 -6.39
C LEU A 32 -6.05 4.94 -5.51
N LEU A 33 -7.03 4.07 -5.74
CA LEU A 33 -8.20 3.96 -4.87
C LEU A 33 -7.78 3.66 -3.42
N THR A 34 -6.74 2.85 -3.21
CA THR A 34 -6.18 2.60 -1.87
C THR A 34 -5.69 3.89 -1.21
N SER A 35 -5.07 4.80 -1.97
CA SER A 35 -4.64 6.10 -1.45
C SER A 35 -5.81 6.99 -1.09
N VAL A 36 -6.87 7.00 -1.90
CA VAL A 36 -8.11 7.73 -1.61
C VAL A 36 -8.76 7.21 -0.33
N THR A 37 -8.86 5.89 -0.15
CA THR A 37 -9.47 5.30 1.05
C THR A 37 -8.64 5.58 2.31
N LEU A 38 -7.31 5.57 2.21
CA LEU A 38 -6.44 5.95 3.32
C LEU A 38 -6.54 7.44 3.67
N ILE A 39 -6.70 8.32 2.67
CA ILE A 39 -6.97 9.74 2.92
C ILE A 39 -8.33 9.89 3.61
N TYR A 40 -9.37 9.23 3.13
CA TYR A 40 -10.68 9.23 3.77
C TYR A 40 -10.59 8.78 5.24
N ALA A 41 -9.90 7.66 5.52
CA ALA A 41 -9.67 7.20 6.87
C ALA A 41 -8.94 8.27 7.71
N ALA A 42 -7.97 8.97 7.14
CA ALA A 42 -7.18 9.98 7.83
C ALA A 42 -7.95 11.29 8.13
N VAL A 43 -8.94 11.66 7.32
CA VAL A 43 -9.59 12.99 7.39
C VAL A 43 -11.06 12.95 7.78
N CYS A 44 -11.72 11.80 7.64
CA CYS A 44 -13.16 11.66 7.87
C CYS A 44 -13.52 10.71 9.02
N LEU A 45 -12.56 9.96 9.55
CA LEU A 45 -12.75 9.02 10.65
C LEU A 45 -11.78 9.35 11.79
N ASP A 46 -12.17 9.00 13.01
CA ASP A 46 -11.36 9.15 14.21
C ASP A 46 -11.46 7.90 15.09
N GLY A 47 -10.50 7.76 16.02
CA GLY A 47 -10.49 6.70 17.03
C GLY A 47 -10.54 5.29 16.44
N GLU A 48 -11.35 4.42 17.05
CA GLU A 48 -11.40 3.00 16.69
C GLU A 48 -11.85 2.75 15.25
N GLU A 49 -12.74 3.58 14.68
CA GLU A 49 -13.22 3.40 13.30
C GLU A 49 -12.10 3.66 12.30
N GLN A 50 -11.32 4.72 12.52
CA GLN A 50 -10.13 5.01 11.75
C GLN A 50 -9.10 3.88 11.85
N ALA A 51 -8.84 3.39 13.06
CA ALA A 51 -7.89 2.30 13.32
C ALA A 51 -8.31 0.99 12.62
N ARG A 52 -9.59 0.62 12.69
CA ARG A 52 -10.15 -0.56 12.02
C ARG A 52 -10.02 -0.47 10.51
N LEU A 53 -10.40 0.68 9.92
CA LEU A 53 -10.27 0.85 8.47
C LEU A 53 -8.80 0.82 8.04
N ALA A 54 -7.90 1.45 8.80
CA ALA A 54 -6.46 1.40 8.55
C ALA A 54 -5.93 -0.04 8.60
N LEU A 55 -6.33 -0.85 9.58
CA LEU A 55 -5.96 -2.26 9.69
C LEU A 55 -6.49 -3.09 8.51
N VAL A 56 -7.78 -2.96 8.18
CA VAL A 56 -8.43 -3.73 7.10
C VAL A 56 -7.77 -3.47 5.75
N ILE A 57 -7.23 -2.28 5.53
CA ILE A 57 -6.47 -1.95 4.32
C ILE A 57 -5.01 -2.42 4.44
N ALA A 58 -4.30 -2.01 5.50
CA ALA A 58 -2.86 -2.19 5.60
C ALA A 58 -2.44 -3.62 5.91
N GLY A 59 -3.23 -4.37 6.68
CA GLY A 59 -2.95 -5.75 7.06
C GLY A 59 -2.81 -6.66 5.83
N PRO A 60 -3.84 -6.75 4.96
CA PRO A 60 -3.76 -7.53 3.73
C PRO A 60 -2.63 -7.09 2.79
N VAL A 61 -2.39 -5.78 2.64
CA VAL A 61 -1.29 -5.25 1.81
C VAL A 61 0.07 -5.67 2.37
N TRP A 62 0.25 -5.63 3.68
CA TRP A 62 1.50 -6.07 4.31
C TRP A 62 1.74 -7.57 4.11
N ILE A 63 0.71 -8.40 4.32
CA ILE A 63 0.78 -9.85 4.06
C ILE A 63 1.11 -10.11 2.58
N TRP A 64 0.50 -9.37 1.66
CA TRP A 64 0.79 -9.47 0.24
C TRP A 64 2.28 -9.24 -0.05
N PHE A 65 2.89 -8.18 0.49
CA PHE A 65 4.33 -7.96 0.35
C PHE A 65 5.16 -9.13 0.86
N VAL A 66 4.85 -9.66 2.06
CA VAL A 66 5.57 -10.80 2.64
C VAL A 66 5.51 -12.02 1.73
N VAL A 67 4.33 -12.35 1.21
CA VAL A 67 4.14 -13.50 0.31
C VAL A 67 4.90 -13.28 -1.00
N CYS A 68 4.71 -12.15 -1.67
CA CYS A 68 5.32 -11.90 -2.97
C CYS A 68 6.85 -11.86 -2.90
N ILE A 69 7.43 -11.27 -1.85
CA ILE A 69 8.88 -11.27 -1.62
C ILE A 69 9.38 -12.69 -1.35
N SER A 70 8.67 -13.46 -0.51
CA SER A 70 9.07 -14.82 -0.16
C SER A 70 9.01 -15.78 -1.35
N GLN A 71 8.10 -15.52 -2.30
CA GLN A 71 7.96 -16.28 -3.54
C GLN A 71 8.83 -15.74 -4.68
N GLY A 72 9.52 -14.60 -4.50
CA GLY A 72 10.33 -13.96 -5.54
C GLY A 72 9.53 -13.51 -6.76
N PHE A 73 8.28 -13.07 -6.57
CA PHE A 73 7.43 -12.62 -7.67
C PHE A 73 7.97 -11.36 -8.33
N GLU A 74 7.67 -11.25 -9.62
CA GLU A 74 7.97 -10.07 -10.43
C GLU A 74 6.69 -9.31 -10.73
N TYR A 75 6.79 -7.99 -10.80
CA TYR A 75 5.71 -7.14 -11.25
C TYR A 75 6.22 -6.09 -12.23
N THR A 76 5.36 -5.69 -13.16
CA THR A 76 5.69 -4.70 -14.20
C THR A 76 4.69 -3.57 -14.15
N LEU A 77 5.06 -2.46 -13.49
CA LEU A 77 4.34 -1.18 -13.57
C LEU A 77 4.95 -0.24 -14.64
N GLY A 78 6.26 -0.36 -14.84
CA GLY A 78 7.04 0.43 -15.80
C GLY A 78 7.39 -0.35 -17.06
N LYS A 79 8.54 -0.02 -17.68
CA LYS A 79 9.02 -0.71 -18.89
C LYS A 79 9.67 -2.06 -18.61
N GLU A 80 10.35 -2.16 -17.46
CA GLU A 80 11.07 -3.36 -17.06
C GLU A 80 10.38 -4.05 -15.87
N PRO A 81 10.40 -5.39 -15.81
CA PRO A 81 9.95 -6.13 -14.63
C PRO A 81 10.84 -5.83 -13.41
N LEU A 82 10.22 -5.79 -12.23
CA LEU A 82 10.91 -5.64 -10.95
C LEU A 82 10.65 -6.87 -10.09
N THR A 83 11.72 -7.55 -9.67
CA THR A 83 11.64 -8.68 -8.74
C THR A 83 11.50 -8.19 -7.30
N MET A 84 10.47 -8.68 -6.60
CA MET A 84 10.24 -8.34 -5.20
C MET A 84 11.27 -9.03 -4.31
N ASN A 85 11.96 -8.25 -3.47
CA ASN A 85 12.97 -8.75 -2.54
C ASN A 85 12.98 -7.96 -1.23
N TRP A 86 13.50 -8.58 -0.17
CA TRP A 86 13.52 -8.00 1.17
C TRP A 86 14.20 -6.63 1.26
N LYS A 87 15.27 -6.41 0.47
CA LYS A 87 16.06 -5.17 0.56
C LYS A 87 15.33 -4.00 -0.09
N GLN A 88 14.83 -4.17 -1.31
CA GLN A 88 14.16 -3.11 -2.06
C GLN A 88 12.73 -2.86 -1.56
N ASN A 89 12.07 -3.88 -1.00
CA ASN A 89 10.73 -3.75 -0.44
C ASN A 89 10.72 -3.50 1.08
N ALA A 90 11.87 -3.27 1.72
CA ALA A 90 11.92 -2.89 3.13
C ALA A 90 11.11 -1.62 3.45
N PRO A 91 11.18 -0.52 2.66
CA PRO A 91 10.37 0.66 2.94
C PRO A 91 8.86 0.40 2.98
N PRO A 92 8.23 -0.23 1.97
CA PRO A 92 6.81 -0.56 2.06
C PRO A 92 6.52 -1.55 3.19
N LEU A 93 7.35 -2.56 3.44
CA LEU A 93 7.14 -3.50 4.55
C LEU A 93 7.04 -2.78 5.91
N VAL A 94 7.93 -1.82 6.17
CA VAL A 94 7.91 -1.06 7.42
C VAL A 94 6.68 -0.15 7.47
N LEU A 95 6.42 0.61 6.41
CA LEU A 95 5.34 1.60 6.41
C LEU A 95 3.95 0.94 6.54
N TRP A 96 3.69 -0.10 5.75
CA TRP A 96 2.43 -0.85 5.81
C TRP A 96 2.31 -1.66 7.09
N GLY A 97 3.40 -2.28 7.55
CA GLY A 97 3.41 -3.08 8.76
C GLY A 97 3.12 -2.24 10.00
N MET A 98 3.70 -1.04 10.07
CA MET A 98 3.42 -0.09 11.15
C MET A 98 1.95 0.33 11.16
N VAL A 99 1.36 0.69 10.01
CA VAL A 99 -0.05 1.08 9.95
C VAL A 99 -0.98 -0.09 10.32
N ALA A 100 -0.67 -1.30 9.86
CA ALA A 100 -1.42 -2.49 10.24
C ALA A 100 -1.34 -2.75 11.75
N LEU A 101 -0.12 -2.72 12.32
CA LEU A 101 0.09 -2.96 13.74
C LEU A 101 -0.60 -1.91 14.61
N THR A 102 -0.43 -0.62 14.31
CA THR A 102 -1.11 0.45 15.08
C THR A 102 -2.62 0.36 14.92
N GLY A 103 -3.10 0.07 13.69
CA GLY A 103 -4.52 -0.13 13.44
C GLY A 103 -5.11 -1.28 14.27
N LEU A 104 -4.37 -2.38 14.44
CA LEU A 104 -4.79 -3.48 15.31
C LEU A 104 -4.83 -3.07 16.78
N LEU A 105 -3.76 -2.46 17.28
CA LEU A 105 -3.65 -2.08 18.69
C LEU A 105 -4.69 -1.02 19.10
N GLU A 106 -5.10 -0.15 18.18
CA GLU A 106 -6.08 0.91 18.44
C GLU A 106 -7.50 0.55 17.98
N SER A 107 -7.71 -0.64 17.40
CA SER A 107 -9.01 -1.06 16.86
C SER A 107 -10.07 -1.38 17.93
N GLY A 108 -9.66 -1.61 19.18
CA GLY A 108 -10.50 -2.17 20.22
C GLY A 108 -10.93 -3.63 19.98
N TRP A 109 -10.31 -4.33 19.01
CA TRP A 109 -10.56 -5.76 18.76
C TRP A 109 -9.73 -6.68 19.66
N ILE A 110 -8.61 -6.19 20.19
CA ILE A 110 -7.71 -6.89 21.11
C ILE A 110 -7.41 -6.05 22.34
#